data_AF-I0QKZ6-F1
#
_entry.id   AF-I0QKZ6-F1
#
_cell.length_a   1.000
_cell.length_b   1.000
_cell.length_c   1.000
_cell.angle_alpha   90.00
_cell.angle_beta   90.00
_cell.angle_gamma   90.00
#
_symmetry.space_group_name_H-M   'P 1'
#
loop_
_entity.id
_entity.type
_entity.pdbx_description
1 polymer ?
#
loop_
_entity_poly.entity_id
_entity_poly.type
_entity_poly.pdbx_seq_one_letter_code
_entity_poly.pdbx_strand_id
1 'polypeptide(L)'
;QANSDKQTLVQQLQAQTSALDSARQQQAALRQQIEELKEKVATISGNDANTWLLAQADYLVKLAGRKLWSDQDVTTAAALLKSADQSLADMNDPSLLEVRRALTQDISSLSAINQIDYDGIILQLNQLANGVDNLRIADNDSDGSPMDEDSNTLSSSLREWRQN
;
A
#
# COMPACT_ATOMS: atom_id res chain seq x y z
N GLN A 1 29.41 -7.50 15.48
CA GLN A 1 28.11 -7.45 14.79
C GLN A 1 27.15 -6.50 15.49
N ALA A 2 26.79 -6.70 16.76
CA ALA A 2 25.87 -5.79 17.48
C ALA A 2 26.26 -4.29 17.47
N ASN A 3 27.55 -3.96 17.48
CA ASN A 3 27.99 -2.56 17.49
C ASN A 3 27.91 -1.90 16.10
N SER A 4 28.13 -2.66 15.03
CA SER A 4 27.98 -2.19 13.65
C SER A 4 26.50 -2.00 13.30
N ASP A 5 25.62 -2.90 13.76
CA ASP A 5 24.17 -2.82 13.52
C ASP A 5 23.56 -1.59 14.21
N LYS A 6 24.01 -1.28 15.43
CA LYS A 6 23.62 -0.08 16.17
C LYS A 6 24.08 1.21 15.48
N GLN A 7 25.26 1.18 14.84
CA GLN A 7 25.83 2.33 14.14
C GLN A 7 25.10 2.61 12.82
N THR A 8 24.71 1.56 12.09
CA THR A 8 23.84 1.68 10.91
C THR A 8 22.44 2.18 11.26
N LEU A 9 21.86 1.72 12.38
CA LEU A 9 20.54 2.16 12.82
C LEU A 9 20.51 3.65 13.18
N VAL A 10 21.57 4.14 13.82
CA VAL A 10 21.73 5.58 14.15
C VAL A 10 21.86 6.42 12.88
N GLN A 11 22.62 5.96 11.88
CA GLN A 11 22.72 6.66 10.60
C GLN A 11 21.39 6.69 9.84
N GLN A 12 20.62 5.59 9.86
CA GLN A 12 19.30 5.52 9.25
C GLN A 12 18.30 6.47 9.93
N LEU A 13 18.31 6.53 11.25
CA LEU A 13 17.49 7.47 12.03
C LEU A 13 17.86 8.93 11.74
N GLN A 14 19.16 9.25 11.63
CA GLN A 14 19.63 10.60 11.25
C GLN A 14 19.21 10.99 9.83
N ALA A 15 19.28 10.05 8.88
CA ALA A 15 18.83 10.27 7.52
C ALA A 15 17.31 10.49 7.45
N GLN A 16 16.53 9.70 8.19
CA GLN A 16 15.08 9.90 8.28
C GLN A 16 14.70 11.24 8.92
N THR A 17 15.35 11.62 10.02
CA THR A 17 15.07 12.92 10.67
C THR A 17 15.40 14.10 9.76
N SER A 18 16.51 14.02 9.02
CA SER A 18 16.91 15.06 8.07
C SER A 18 15.94 15.17 6.88
N ALA A 19 15.45 14.03 6.37
CA ALA A 19 14.42 14.01 5.33
C ALA A 19 13.09 14.61 5.83
N LEU A 20 12.70 14.30 7.07
CA LEU A 20 11.48 14.79 7.70
C LEU A 20 11.54 16.30 7.96
N ASP A 21 12.69 16.83 8.39
CA ASP A 21 12.89 18.27 8.54
C ASP A 21 12.90 18.99 7.19
N SER A 22 13.49 18.40 6.15
CA SER A 22 13.44 18.95 4.79
C SER A 22 12.00 19.04 4.27
N ALA A 23 11.19 17.99 4.50
CA ALA A 23 9.79 17.98 4.14
C ALA A 23 8.97 19.03 4.91
N ARG A 24 9.24 19.22 6.21
CA ARG A 24 8.63 20.27 7.04
C ARG A 24 8.99 21.67 6.53
N GLN A 25 10.24 21.91 6.14
CA GLN A 25 10.67 23.19 5.57
C GLN A 25 9.98 23.48 4.24
N GLN A 26 9.88 22.48 3.36
CA GLN A 26 9.12 22.62 2.10
C GLN A 26 7.65 22.94 2.37
N GLN A 27 7.02 22.25 3.32
CA GLN A 27 5.63 22.52 3.71
C GLN A 27 5.44 23.93 4.26
N ALA A 28 6.38 24.42 5.08
CA ALA A 28 6.34 25.78 5.62
C ALA A 28 6.50 26.84 4.52
N ALA A 29 7.43 26.64 3.59
CA ALA A 29 7.63 27.53 2.45
C ALA A 29 6.39 27.59 1.54
N LEU A 30 5.76 26.45 1.28
CA LEU A 30 4.51 26.37 0.53
C LEU A 30 3.37 27.14 1.24
N ARG A 31 3.25 26.97 2.56
CA ARG A 31 2.25 27.72 3.35
C ARG A 31 2.48 29.23 3.28
N GLN A 32 3.73 29.69 3.37
CA GLN A 32 4.06 31.12 3.22
C GLN A 32 3.71 31.64 1.82
N GLN A 33 4.02 30.88 0.77
CA GLN A 33 3.66 31.27 -0.60
C GLN A 33 2.14 31.37 -0.77
N ILE A 34 1.36 30.45 -0.18
CA ILE A 34 -0.10 30.50 -0.21
C ILE A 34 -0.61 31.75 0.53
N GLU A 35 -0.04 32.08 1.69
CA GLU A 35 -0.46 33.25 2.47
C GLU A 35 -0.11 34.58 1.77
N GLU A 36 1.08 34.69 1.18
CA GLU A 36 1.46 35.85 0.36
C GLU A 36 0.56 36.01 -0.87
N LEU A 37 0.21 34.90 -1.53
CA LEU A 37 -0.70 34.91 -2.67
C LEU A 37 -2.11 35.34 -2.23
N LYS A 38 -2.56 34.85 -1.06
CA LYS A 38 -3.82 35.25 -0.43
C LYS A 38 -3.88 36.75 -0.15
N GLU A 39 -2.84 37.33 0.44
CA GLU A 39 -2.80 38.76 0.75
C GLU A 39 -2.78 39.62 -0.53
N LYS A 40 -2.02 39.20 -1.56
CA LYS A 40 -1.98 39.87 -2.86
C LYS A 40 -3.30 39.80 -3.62
N VAL A 41 -4.03 38.71 -3.52
CA VAL A 41 -5.35 38.56 -4.16
C VAL A 41 -6.42 39.34 -3.39
N ALA A 42 -6.40 39.28 -2.05
CA ALA A 42 -7.35 40.02 -1.20
C ALA A 42 -7.23 41.54 -1.32
N THR A 43 -6.02 42.06 -1.56
CA THR A 43 -5.78 43.50 -1.78
C THR A 43 -6.25 44.00 -3.14
N ILE A 44 -6.38 43.11 -4.14
CA ILE A 44 -6.79 43.49 -5.51
C ILE A 44 -8.32 43.55 -5.64
N SER A 45 -9.07 42.87 -4.79
CA SER A 45 -10.49 42.68 -5.04
C SER A 45 -11.37 42.70 -3.80
N GLY A 46 -12.17 43.75 -3.65
CA GLY A 46 -13.15 43.91 -2.57
C GLY A 46 -14.40 43.00 -2.65
N ASN A 47 -14.45 42.02 -3.57
CA ASN A 47 -15.63 41.18 -3.87
C ASN A 47 -15.31 39.66 -3.93
N ASP A 48 -14.14 39.23 -3.45
CA ASP A 48 -13.35 38.15 -4.08
C ASP A 48 -13.08 36.90 -3.22
N ALA A 49 -13.82 36.67 -2.13
CA ALA A 49 -13.64 35.47 -1.32
C ALA A 49 -13.77 34.18 -2.16
N ASN A 50 -14.73 34.16 -3.10
CA ASN A 50 -14.93 33.05 -4.02
C ASN A 50 -13.80 32.94 -5.05
N THR A 51 -13.38 34.04 -5.66
CA THR A 51 -12.25 34.06 -6.61
C THR A 51 -10.95 33.58 -5.95
N TRP A 52 -10.75 33.92 -4.68
CA TRP A 52 -9.63 33.43 -3.89
C TRP A 52 -9.70 31.93 -3.63
N LEU A 53 -10.86 31.41 -3.19
CA LEU A 53 -11.07 29.97 -2.98
C LEU A 53 -10.85 29.17 -4.27
N LEU A 54 -11.27 29.71 -5.42
CA LEU A 54 -11.03 29.11 -6.73
C LEU A 54 -9.54 29.05 -7.07
N ALA A 55 -8.82 30.16 -6.87
CA ALA A 55 -7.38 30.22 -7.10
C ALA A 55 -6.59 29.29 -6.17
N GLN A 56 -7.04 29.16 -4.91
CA GLN A 56 -6.47 28.20 -3.96
C GLN A 56 -6.69 26.77 -4.42
N ALA A 57 -7.90 26.41 -4.86
CA ALA A 57 -8.20 25.09 -5.38
C ALA A 57 -7.34 24.77 -6.61
N ASP A 58 -7.25 25.69 -7.58
CA ASP A 58 -6.39 25.53 -8.77
C ASP A 58 -4.92 25.29 -8.40
N TYR A 59 -4.39 26.06 -7.44
CA TYR A 59 -3.03 25.87 -6.95
C TYR A 59 -2.83 24.49 -6.30
N LEU A 60 -3.75 24.08 -5.43
CA LEU A 60 -3.68 22.79 -4.73
C LEU A 60 -3.72 21.61 -5.71
N VAL A 61 -4.56 21.68 -6.75
CA VAL A 61 -4.63 20.67 -7.81
C VAL A 61 -3.31 20.58 -8.59
N LYS A 62 -2.75 21.73 -9.00
CA LYS A 62 -1.45 21.78 -9.70
C LYS A 62 -0.32 21.22 -8.85
N LEU A 63 -0.34 21.51 -7.55
CA LEU A 63 0.64 20.98 -6.61
C LEU A 63 0.48 19.47 -6.41
N ALA A 64 -0.76 18.97 -6.31
CA ALA A 64 -1.05 17.54 -6.21
C ALA A 64 -0.52 16.78 -7.45
N GLY A 65 -0.80 17.30 -8.65
CA GLY A 65 -0.29 16.72 -9.90
C GLY A 65 1.25 16.71 -9.96
N ARG A 66 1.88 17.80 -9.50
CA ARG A 66 3.35 17.86 -9.41
C ARG A 66 3.90 16.84 -8.41
N LYS A 67 3.29 16.70 -7.24
CA LYS A 67 3.70 15.73 -6.22
C LYS A 67 3.51 14.29 -6.71
N LEU A 68 2.42 14.01 -7.41
CA LEU A 68 2.16 12.72 -8.01
C LEU A 68 3.20 12.36 -9.09
N TRP A 69 3.55 13.32 -9.96
CA TRP A 69 4.50 13.07 -11.05
C TRP A 69 5.97 13.09 -10.62
N SER A 70 6.34 13.98 -9.69
CA SER A 70 7.71 14.17 -9.21
C SER A 70 8.11 13.14 -8.16
N ASP A 71 7.25 12.95 -7.16
CA ASP A 71 7.61 12.24 -5.94
C ASP A 71 6.90 10.88 -5.84
N GLN A 72 5.98 10.57 -6.79
CA GLN A 72 5.08 9.41 -6.76
C GLN A 72 4.32 9.28 -5.42
N ASP A 73 4.16 10.40 -4.71
CA ASP A 73 3.53 10.46 -3.40
C ASP A 73 2.02 10.59 -3.57
N VAL A 74 1.38 9.44 -3.80
CA VAL A 74 -0.07 9.29 -3.96
C VAL A 74 -0.82 9.77 -2.72
N THR A 75 -0.25 9.56 -1.52
CA THR A 75 -0.85 9.95 -0.25
C THR A 75 -0.95 11.47 -0.13
N THR A 76 0.15 12.17 -0.36
CA THR A 76 0.19 13.63 -0.31
C THR A 76 -0.63 14.25 -1.44
N ALA A 77 -0.59 13.66 -2.65
CA ALA A 77 -1.42 14.11 -3.76
C ALA A 77 -2.93 14.00 -3.44
N ALA A 78 -3.38 12.87 -2.88
CA ALA A 78 -4.77 12.69 -2.46
C ALA A 78 -5.18 13.69 -1.36
N ALA A 79 -4.30 13.96 -0.39
CA ALA A 79 -4.55 14.95 0.65
C ALA A 79 -4.70 16.37 0.07
N LEU A 80 -3.85 16.75 -0.89
CA LEU A 80 -3.92 18.04 -1.58
C LEU A 80 -5.19 18.20 -2.41
N LEU A 81 -5.60 17.17 -3.16
CA LEU A 81 -6.86 17.19 -3.91
C LEU A 81 -8.07 17.31 -2.99
N LYS A 82 -8.05 16.65 -1.82
CA LYS A 82 -9.10 16.79 -0.81
C LYS A 82 -9.20 18.21 -0.26
N SER A 83 -8.05 18.87 -0.03
CA SER A 83 -8.04 20.28 0.35
C SER A 83 -8.59 21.18 -0.76
N ALA A 84 -8.31 20.87 -2.04
CA ALA A 84 -8.87 21.61 -3.17
C ALA A 84 -10.40 21.46 -3.27
N ASP A 85 -10.94 20.24 -3.10
CA ASP A 85 -12.40 20.03 -3.08
C ASP A 85 -13.08 20.80 -1.95
N GLN A 86 -12.45 20.86 -0.77
CA GLN A 86 -12.96 21.64 0.35
C GLN A 86 -13.02 23.13 0.02
N SER A 87 -11.96 23.71 -0.56
CA SER A 87 -11.96 25.12 -0.98
C SER A 87 -13.08 25.40 -2.00
N LEU A 88 -13.34 24.49 -2.94
CA LEU A 88 -14.47 24.63 -3.89
C LEU A 88 -15.83 24.44 -3.23
N ALA A 89 -15.94 23.58 -2.21
CA ALA A 89 -17.16 23.38 -1.44
C ALA A 89 -17.54 24.66 -0.67
N ASP A 90 -16.55 25.33 -0.09
CA ASP A 90 -16.73 26.54 0.70
C ASP A 90 -17.19 27.73 -0.16
N MET A 91 -16.98 27.70 -1.49
CA MET A 91 -17.49 28.71 -2.43
C MET A 91 -19.01 28.67 -2.62
N ASN A 92 -19.64 27.53 -2.33
CA ASN A 92 -21.08 27.30 -2.47
C ASN A 92 -21.65 27.68 -3.86
N ASP A 93 -20.87 27.46 -4.92
CA ASP A 93 -21.22 27.78 -6.31
C ASP A 93 -21.63 26.51 -7.11
N PRO A 94 -22.89 26.41 -7.59
CA PRO A 94 -23.36 25.26 -8.35
C PRO A 94 -22.63 25.00 -9.67
N SER A 95 -22.01 26.02 -10.27
CA SER A 95 -21.28 25.89 -11.54
C SER A 95 -20.02 25.02 -11.40
N LEU A 96 -19.51 24.85 -10.17
CA LEU A 96 -18.32 24.06 -9.86
C LEU A 96 -18.60 22.57 -9.65
N LEU A 97 -19.86 22.14 -9.73
CA LEU A 97 -20.25 20.74 -9.48
C LEU A 97 -19.51 19.75 -10.39
N GLU A 98 -19.29 20.10 -11.66
CA GLU A 98 -18.56 19.25 -12.60
C GLU A 98 -17.09 19.10 -12.20
N VAL A 99 -16.46 20.17 -11.73
CA VAL A 99 -15.07 20.15 -11.25
C VAL A 99 -14.96 19.32 -9.96
N ARG A 100 -15.90 19.50 -9.02
CA ARG A 100 -15.93 18.72 -7.77
C ARG A 100 -16.14 17.22 -8.01
N ARG A 101 -16.97 16.85 -8.99
CA ARG A 101 -17.13 15.45 -9.41
C ARG A 101 -15.84 14.87 -9.96
N ALA A 102 -15.14 15.60 -10.84
CA ALA A 102 -13.86 15.17 -11.36
C ALA A 102 -12.82 14.98 -10.24
N LEU A 103 -12.71 15.95 -9.30
CA LEU A 103 -11.82 15.84 -8.15
C LEU A 103 -12.15 14.64 -7.26
N THR A 104 -13.44 14.40 -7.00
CA THR A 104 -13.88 13.24 -6.21
C THR A 104 -13.45 11.94 -6.88
N GLN A 105 -13.62 11.84 -8.20
CA GLN A 105 -13.19 10.67 -8.96
C GLN A 105 -11.67 10.47 -8.91
N ASP A 106 -10.89 11.54 -9.03
CA ASP A 106 -9.42 11.49 -8.95
C ASP A 106 -8.96 11.07 -7.55
N ILE A 107 -9.56 11.62 -6.49
CA ILE A 107 -9.28 11.23 -5.10
C ILE A 107 -9.59 9.74 -4.89
N SER A 108 -10.74 9.26 -5.36
CA SER A 108 -11.09 7.84 -5.27
C SER A 108 -10.10 6.96 -6.01
N SER A 109 -9.68 7.35 -7.22
CA SER A 109 -8.71 6.62 -8.04
C SER A 109 -7.33 6.54 -7.34
N LEU A 110 -6.85 7.65 -6.81
CA LEU A 110 -5.60 7.69 -6.03
C LEU A 110 -5.70 6.88 -4.74
N SER A 111 -6.84 6.93 -4.04
CA SER A 111 -7.05 6.16 -2.82
C SER A 111 -7.02 4.65 -3.05
N ALA A 112 -7.54 4.18 -4.19
CA ALA A 112 -7.51 2.77 -4.57
C ALA A 112 -6.09 2.27 -4.87
N ILE A 113 -5.24 3.12 -5.46
CA ILE A 113 -3.82 2.79 -5.71
C ILE A 113 -3.05 2.62 -4.39
N ASN A 114 -3.35 3.46 -3.41
CA ASN A 114 -2.70 3.43 -2.09
C ASN A 114 -3.20 2.29 -1.18
N GLN A 115 -4.35 1.68 -1.53
CA GLN A 115 -4.95 0.58 -0.78
C GLN A 115 -4.33 -0.76 -1.21
N ILE A 116 -3.00 -0.87 -1.15
CA ILE A 116 -2.33 -2.17 -1.17
C ILE A 116 -2.59 -2.77 0.21
N ASP A 117 -3.43 -3.81 0.27
CA ASP A 117 -3.77 -4.53 1.49
C ASP A 117 -2.56 -5.32 1.99
N TYR A 118 -1.67 -4.66 2.74
CA TYR A 118 -0.49 -5.27 3.33
C TYR A 118 -0.87 -6.42 4.27
N ASP A 119 -1.99 -6.30 4.99
CA ASP A 119 -2.46 -7.34 5.90
C ASP A 119 -2.88 -8.60 5.13
N GLY A 120 -3.62 -8.42 4.02
CA GLY A 120 -4.00 -9.49 3.10
C GLY A 120 -2.80 -10.14 2.40
N ILE A 121 -1.80 -9.37 1.98
CA ILE A 121 -0.56 -9.88 1.39
C ILE A 121 0.26 -10.65 2.42
N ILE A 122 0.37 -10.16 3.66
CA ILE A 122 1.05 -10.86 4.76
C ILE A 122 0.31 -12.16 5.09
N LEU A 123 -1.03 -12.16 5.08
CA LEU A 123 -1.82 -13.37 5.31
C LEU A 123 -1.62 -14.38 4.17
N GLN A 124 -1.66 -13.95 2.91
CA GLN A 124 -1.37 -14.81 1.76
C GLN A 124 0.06 -15.34 1.76
N LEU A 125 1.04 -14.52 2.14
CA LEU A 125 2.44 -14.92 2.26
C LEU A 125 2.63 -15.95 3.37
N ASN A 126 1.97 -15.78 4.53
CA ASN A 126 1.98 -16.77 5.60
C ASN A 126 1.30 -18.07 5.15
N GLN A 127 0.17 -18.01 4.45
CA GLN A 127 -0.49 -19.21 3.92
C GLN A 127 0.39 -19.94 2.90
N LEU A 128 1.07 -19.21 2.02
CA LEU A 128 2.00 -19.77 1.05
C LEU A 128 3.22 -20.39 1.74
N ALA A 129 3.79 -19.72 2.74
CA ALA A 129 4.91 -20.24 3.55
C ALA A 129 4.53 -21.54 4.28
N ASN A 130 3.35 -21.58 4.90
CA ASN A 130 2.82 -22.80 5.53
C ASN A 130 2.50 -23.90 4.50
N GLY A 131 2.16 -23.54 3.27
CA GLY A 131 1.96 -24.49 2.16
C GLY A 131 3.26 -25.08 1.62
N VAL A 132 4.38 -24.34 1.71
CA VAL A 132 5.73 -24.82 1.36
C VAL A 132 6.20 -25.88 2.37
N ASP A 133 5.88 -25.73 3.65
CA ASP A 133 6.17 -26.75 4.68
C ASP A 133 5.37 -28.05 4.50
N ASN A 134 4.23 -28.00 3.79
CA ASN A 134 3.38 -29.16 3.50
C ASN A 134 3.60 -29.75 2.09
N LEU A 135 4.60 -29.27 1.35
CA LEU A 135 5.06 -29.97 0.15
C LEU A 135 5.76 -31.27 0.61
N ARG A 136 5.00 -32.37 0.57
CA ARG A 136 5.58 -33.72 0.61
C ARG A 136 6.70 -33.73 -0.43
N ILE A 137 7.93 -33.88 0.04
CA ILE A 137 8.99 -34.44 -0.79
C ILE A 137 8.37 -35.69 -1.40
N ALA A 138 8.34 -35.77 -2.73
CA ALA A 138 7.81 -36.91 -3.43
C ALA A 138 8.73 -38.09 -3.10
N ASP A 139 8.47 -38.72 -1.95
CA ASP A 139 9.09 -39.94 -1.50
C ASP A 139 8.50 -41.03 -2.38
N ASN A 140 9.22 -41.29 -3.46
CA ASN A 140 8.96 -42.35 -4.40
C ASN A 140 9.60 -43.61 -3.82
N ASP A 141 8.93 -44.20 -2.82
CA ASP A 141 9.24 -45.55 -2.40
C ASP A 141 7.95 -46.37 -2.40
N SER A 142 7.59 -46.83 -3.60
CA SER A 142 6.60 -47.87 -3.81
C SER A 142 7.24 -49.24 -3.58
N ASP A 143 7.58 -49.58 -2.34
CA ASP A 143 7.89 -50.96 -1.98
C ASP A 143 6.61 -51.66 -1.52
N GLY A 144 5.89 -52.22 -2.50
CA GLY A 144 4.68 -52.99 -2.33
C GLY A 144 4.96 -54.40 -1.85
N SER A 145 5.39 -54.56 -0.60
CA SER A 145 5.39 -55.87 0.06
C SER A 145 3.99 -56.19 0.60
N PRO A 146 3.31 -57.26 0.13
CA PRO A 146 1.97 -57.60 0.58
C PRO A 146 2.01 -58.17 2.00
N MET A 147 1.10 -57.69 2.85
CA MET A 147 0.84 -58.24 4.18
C MET A 147 0.29 -59.66 4.03
N ASP A 148 1.00 -60.65 4.57
CA ASP A 148 0.60 -62.05 4.57
C ASP A 148 -0.80 -62.25 5.18
N GLU A 149 -1.72 -62.84 4.41
CA GLU A 149 -3.03 -63.31 4.90
C GLU A 149 -2.94 -64.79 5.28
N ASP A 150 -2.93 -65.04 6.58
CA ASP A 150 -3.18 -66.33 7.19
C ASP A 150 -4.55 -66.90 6.75
N SER A 151 -4.56 -67.87 5.84
CA SER A 151 -5.74 -68.70 5.57
C SER A 151 -5.46 -70.18 5.87
N ASN A 152 -5.81 -70.52 7.11
CA ASN A 152 -5.91 -71.86 7.66
C ASN A 152 -6.80 -72.78 6.79
N THR A 153 -6.19 -73.69 6.03
CA THR A 153 -6.85 -74.91 5.55
C THR A 153 -5.97 -76.13 5.81
N LEU A 154 -6.21 -76.80 6.94
CA LEU A 154 -5.81 -78.19 7.10
C LEU A 154 -6.57 -79.06 6.09
N SER A 155 -5.86 -79.58 5.09
CA SER A 155 -6.30 -80.74 4.32
C SER A 155 -5.12 -81.67 4.05
N SER A 156 -4.95 -82.61 4.99
CA SER A 156 -4.55 -84.00 4.78
C SER A 156 -3.65 -84.33 3.59
N SER A 157 -2.34 -84.52 3.82
CA SER A 157 -1.52 -85.56 3.16
C SER A 157 -0.18 -85.77 3.89
N LEU A 158 -0.17 -86.70 4.85
CA LEU A 158 0.97 -87.17 5.63
C LEU A 158 2.00 -87.99 4.81
N ARG A 159 2.32 -87.62 3.57
CA ARG A 159 3.09 -88.51 2.67
C ARG A 159 4.28 -87.94 1.89
N GLU A 160 4.70 -86.69 2.07
CA GLU A 160 5.81 -86.12 1.27
C GLU A 160 7.10 -85.77 2.04
N TRP A 161 7.32 -86.35 3.23
CA TRP A 161 8.59 -86.18 3.97
C TRP A 161 9.77 -87.01 3.44
N ARG A 162 9.75 -87.52 2.20
CA ARG A 162 10.84 -88.40 1.75
C ARG A 162 11.10 -88.45 0.25
N GLN A 163 11.26 -87.29 -0.41
CA GLN A 163 12.09 -87.19 -1.62
C GLN A 163 12.24 -85.73 -2.07
N ASN A 164 13.51 -85.30 -2.13
CA ASN A 164 14.07 -84.06 -2.69
C ASN A 164 14.21 -82.89 -1.72
#